data_AF-A0A0B8QRQ8-F1
#
_entry.id   AF-A0A0B8QRQ8-F1
#
_cell.length_a   1.000
_cell.length_b   1.000
_cell.length_c   1.000
_cell.angle_alpha   90.00
_cell.angle_beta   90.00
_cell.angle_gamma   90.00
#
_symmetry.space_group_name_H-M   'P 1'
#
loop_
_entity.id
_entity.type
_entity.pdbx_description
1 polymer ?
#
loop_
_entity_poly.entity_id
_entity_poly.type
_entity_poly.pdbx_seq_one_letter_code
_entity_poly.pdbx_strand_id
1 'polypeptide(L)' 'MVQIVIDGKYRVVEEGLTLLEAAQVCGVEIPSLCGANKTDEKVPCDLCVVEVESGGIQRSCELEVYQG' A
#
# COMPACT_ATOMS: atom_id res chain seq x y z
N MET A 1 -4.06 -14.91 4.26
CA MET A 1 -2.71 -14.42 3.89
C MET A 1 -2.63 -14.35 2.39
N VAL A 2 -2.01 -13.30 1.86
CA VAL A 2 -1.82 -13.09 0.42
C VAL A 2 -0.34 -12.92 0.10
N GLN A 3 0.08 -13.44 -1.05
CA GLN A 3 1.44 -13.27 -1.56
C GLN A 3 1.47 -12.08 -2.51
N ILE A 4 2.39 -11.15 -2.23
CA ILE A 4 2.59 -9.94 -3.03
C ILE A 4 4.07 -9.75 -3.40
N VAL A 5 4.33 -8.92 -4.40
CA VAL A 5 5.68 -8.46 -4.76
C VAL A 5 5.82 -6.96 -4.50
N ILE A 6 6.77 -6.58 -3.64
CA ILE A 6 7.17 -5.18 -3.42
C ILE A 6 8.64 -5.03 -3.80
N ASP A 7 8.96 -4.14 -4.74
CA ASP A 7 10.31 -3.90 -5.25
C ASP A 7 11.04 -5.19 -5.69
N GLY A 8 10.31 -6.10 -6.36
CA GLY A 8 10.83 -7.38 -6.84
C GLY A 8 11.04 -8.44 -5.75
N LYS A 9 10.62 -8.18 -4.49
CA LYS A 9 10.74 -9.13 -3.38
C LYS A 9 9.39 -9.71 -3.02
N TYR A 10 9.31 -11.04 -2.97
CA TYR A 10 8.14 -11.76 -2.48
C TYR A 10 7.93 -11.53 -0.99
N ARG A 11 6.69 -11.20 -0.62
CA ARG A 11 6.23 -11.02 0.75
C ARG A 11 4.93 -11.79 0.95
N VAL A 12 4.71 -12.28 2.16
CA VAL A 12 3.43 -12.85 2.58
C VAL A 12 2.88 -11.94 3.67
N VAL A 13 1.70 -11.39 3.43
CA VAL A 13 1.04 -10.44 4.35
C VAL A 13 -0.38 -10.89 4.65
N GLU A 14 -0.99 -10.29 5.66
CA GLU A 14 -2.40 -10.51 5.96
C GLU A 14 -3.29 -9.93 4.86
N GLU A 15 -4.41 -10.61 4.58
CA GLU A 15 -5.40 -10.13 3.62
C GLU A 15 -6.18 -8.95 4.20
N GLY A 16 -6.66 -8.05 3.34
CA GLY A 16 -7.41 -6.86 3.75
C GLY A 16 -6.56 -5.70 4.25
N LEU A 17 -5.22 -5.82 4.23
CA LEU A 17 -4.33 -4.69 4.44
C LEU A 17 -4.30 -3.77 3.22
N THR A 18 -4.06 -2.49 3.46
CA THR A 18 -3.62 -1.60 2.38
C THR A 18 -2.15 -1.89 2.03
N LEU A 19 -1.73 -1.52 0.83
CA LEU A 19 -0.33 -1.66 0.41
C LEU A 19 0.61 -0.86 1.34
N LEU A 20 0.17 0.29 1.86
CA LEU A 20 0.93 1.07 2.83
C LEU A 20 1.16 0.28 4.13
N GLU A 21 0.13 -0.36 4.68
CA GLU A 21 0.24 -1.18 5.90
C GLU A 21 1.10 -2.42 5.66
N ALA A 22 0.90 -3.11 4.52
CA ALA A 22 1.70 -4.25 4.13
C ALA A 22 3.19 -3.90 3.97
N ALA A 23 3.50 -2.75 3.36
CA ALA A 23 4.85 -2.23 3.23
C ALA A 23 5.52 -2.00 4.59
N GLN A 24 4.79 -1.40 5.55
CA GLN A 24 5.30 -1.19 6.92
C GLN A 24 5.65 -2.51 7.62
N VAL A 25 4.78 -3.53 7.55
CA VAL A 25 5.06 -4.87 8.10
C VAL A 25 6.29 -5.50 7.44
N CYS A 26 6.47 -5.23 6.16
CA CYS A 26 7.60 -5.72 5.37
C CYS A 26 8.90 -4.90 5.56
N GLY A 27 8.87 -3.82 6.33
CA GLY A 27 10.02 -2.92 6.53
C GLY A 27 10.37 -2.09 5.29
N VAL A 28 9.39 -1.81 4.42
CA VAL A 28 9.51 -0.91 3.27
C VAL A 28 8.89 0.42 3.66
N GLU A 29 9.67 1.50 3.59
CA GLU A 29 9.20 2.83 3.94
C GLU A 29 8.51 3.49 2.75
N ILE A 30 7.22 3.81 2.92
CA ILE A 30 6.47 4.65 2.00
C ILE A 30 6.03 5.90 2.77
N PRO A 31 6.40 7.11 2.32
CA PRO A 31 6.07 8.33 3.03
C PRO A 31 4.56 8.57 3.02
N SER A 32 4.01 8.95 4.17
CA SER A 32 2.58 9.20 4.30
C SER A 32 2.29 10.16 5.45
N LEU A 33 1.45 11.16 5.20
CA LEU A 33 0.91 12.05 6.24
C LEU A 33 -0.55 11.70 6.56
N CYS A 34 -1.35 11.35 5.55
CA CYS A 34 -2.78 11.07 5.71
C CYS A 34 -3.11 9.57 5.80
N GLY A 35 -2.14 8.66 5.71
CA GLY A 35 -2.37 7.22 5.53
C GLY A 35 -3.08 6.52 6.69
N ALA A 36 -2.96 7.04 7.91
CA ALA A 36 -3.68 6.53 9.07
C ALA A 36 -5.14 7.03 9.14
N ASN A 37 -5.47 8.07 8.38
CA ASN A 37 -6.83 8.60 8.32
C ASN A 37 -7.63 7.85 7.25
N LYS A 38 -8.57 7.02 7.70
CA LYS A 38 -9.48 6.23 6.86
C LYS A 38 -10.90 6.81 6.80
N THR A 39 -11.13 8.04 7.26
CA THR A 39 -12.47 8.67 7.24
C THR A 39 -12.76 9.34 5.89
N ASP A 40 -14.05 9.55 5.59
CA ASP A 40 -14.49 10.26 4.37
C ASP A 40 -14.02 11.74 4.30
N GLU A 41 -13.62 12.32 5.44
CA GLU A 41 -13.11 13.70 5.52
C GLU A 41 -11.59 13.80 5.27
N LYS A 42 -10.97 12.71 4.81
CA LYS A 42 -9.53 12.66 4.54
C LYS A 42 -9.13 13.64 3.43
N VAL A 43 -8.19 14.53 3.75
CA VAL A 43 -7.46 15.34 2.76
C VAL A 43 -6.25 14.52 2.26
N PRO A 44 -6.17 14.16 0.96
CA PRO A 44 -5.06 13.40 0.43
C PRO A 44 -3.75 14.18 0.47
N CYS A 45 -2.67 13.54 0.95
CA CYS A 45 -1.33 14.14 0.97
C CYS A 45 -0.50 13.85 -0.29
N ASP A 46 -0.93 12.90 -1.11
CA ASP A 46 -0.26 12.46 -2.35
C ASP A 46 1.22 12.03 -2.22
N LEU A 47 1.71 11.78 -1.00
CA LEU A 47 3.08 11.32 -0.76
C LEU A 47 3.28 9.82 -1.01
N CYS A 48 2.23 9.02 -0.80
CA CYS A 48 2.30 7.56 -0.77
C CYS A 48 2.07 6.89 -2.15
N VAL A 49 2.32 7.65 -3.21
CA VAL A 49 2.03 7.25 -4.60
C VAL A 49 3.08 6.25 -5.07
N VAL A 50 2.62 5.16 -5.69
CA VAL A 50 3.45 4.03 -6.15
C VAL A 50 2.97 3.56 -7.53
N GLU A 51 3.86 2.92 -8.28
CA GLU A 51 3.52 2.26 -9.55
C GLU A 51 3.17 0.80 -9.29
N VAL A 52 2.06 0.35 -9.87
CA VAL A 52 1.52 -1.00 -9.73
C VAL A 52 1.34 -1.58 -11.13
N GLU A 53 1.87 -2.78 -11.37
CA GLU A 53 1.88 -3.39 -12.71
C GLU A 53 0.47 -3.54 -13.32
N SER A 54 -0.56 -3.77 -12.50
CA SER A 54 -1.93 -4.00 -12.94
C SER A 54 -2.75 -2.72 -13.16
N GLY A 55 -2.30 -1.58 -12.63
CA GLY A 55 -3.15 -0.40 -12.40
C GLY A 55 -2.47 0.95 -12.59
N GLY A 56 -1.20 0.97 -12.99
CA GLY A 56 -0.43 2.20 -13.16
C GLY A 56 -0.13 2.87 -11.82
N ILE A 57 -0.20 4.21 -11.79
CA ILE A 57 0.13 4.99 -10.60
C ILE A 57 -1.07 5.04 -9.64
N GLN A 58 -0.89 4.54 -8.42
CA GLN A 58 -1.93 4.48 -7.39
C GLN A 58 -1.40 4.95 -6.02
N ARG A 59 -2.31 5.31 -5.11
CA ARG A 59 -1.96 5.63 -3.71
C ARG A 59 -1.93 4.35 -2.88
N SER A 60 -0.78 4.03 -2.29
CA SER A 60 -0.62 2.82 -1.47
C SER A 60 -1.54 2.76 -0.24
N CYS A 61 -1.96 3.91 0.30
CA CYS A 61 -2.91 3.97 1.43
C CYS A 61 -4.38 3.71 1.07
N GLU A 62 -4.71 3.60 -0.21
CA GLU A 62 -6.07 3.35 -0.72
C GLU A 62 -6.16 2.05 -1.53
N LEU A 63 -5.01 1.43 -1.81
CA LEU A 63 -4.91 0.17 -2.54
C LEU A 63 -4.90 -0.99 -1.56
N GLU A 64 -5.86 -1.90 -1.66
CA GLU A 64 -5.83 -3.18 -0.95
C GLU A 64 -4.83 -4.14 -1.61
N VAL A 65 -4.14 -4.92 -0.79
CA VAL A 65 -3.26 -5.97 -1.30
C VAL A 65 -4.07 -7.08 -1.96
N TYR A 66 -3.58 -7.55 -3.11
CA TYR A 66 -4.16 -8.67 -3.85
C TYR A 66 -3.03 -9.57 -4.35
N GLN A 67 -3.36 -10.79 -4.77
CA GLN A 67 -2.36 -11.77 -5.20
C GLN A 67 -1.66 -11.30 -6.49
N GLY A 68 -0.36 -11.03 -6.41
CA GLY A 68 0.44 -10.49 -7.51
C GLY A 68 1.89 -10.26 -7.11
#